data_AF-A0A1D2V940-F1
#
_entry.id   AF-A0A1D2V940-F1
#
_cell.length_a   1.000
_cell.length_b   1.000
_cell.length_c   1.000
_cell.angle_alpha   90.00
_cell.angle_beta   90.00
_cell.angle_gamma   90.00
#
_symmetry.space_group_name_H-M   'P 1'
#
loop_
_entity.id
_entity.type
_entity.pdbx_description
1 polymer ?
#
loop_
_entity_poly.entity_id
_entity_poly.type
_entity_poly.pdbx_seq_one_letter_code
_entity_poly.pdbx_strand_id
1 'polypeptide(L)'
;MRLFGKLAPKVNRNYDHHLDNQVFNQNLQEILIPIRINLEYQTNKINDYFMWNINDNSITPEFFAELFCQDLELPQNAYQPQISSSIKSQIDEYNQLASINLPNDIDIQFIINLSVNLNNVLYQDKFQWDLSSNNINNNLIYYNNSKNDNNDQLTPELFSKIVAMDLGLSNEFIPAITHSLYEIILKLKKDSIDGYIPQYLPNLAVHGSKNGIRFDPENLGANWGPKVELLSQWEIEKREIERERNLRRLKRDSIRFDNDNATTMTRRRNRRRYDELEGTWVNI
;
A
#
# COMPACT_ATOMS: atom_id res chain seq x y z
N MET A 1 -27.29 -50.10 8.59
CA MET A 1 -25.96 -50.19 7.96
C MET A 1 -25.31 -48.81 8.06
N ARG A 2 -24.47 -48.55 9.08
CA ARG A 2 -23.81 -47.25 9.28
C ARG A 2 -22.47 -47.28 8.54
N LEU A 3 -22.30 -46.37 7.58
CA LEU A 3 -21.05 -46.20 6.84
C LEU A 3 -20.02 -45.57 7.77
N PHE A 4 -18.97 -46.32 8.09
CA PHE A 4 -17.81 -45.81 8.81
C PHE A 4 -17.01 -44.89 7.87
N GLY A 5 -16.97 -43.60 8.18
CA GLY A 5 -16.09 -42.65 7.50
C GLY A 5 -14.62 -42.99 7.78
N LYS A 6 -13.82 -43.15 6.73
CA LYS A 6 -12.36 -43.31 6.85
C LYS A 6 -11.79 -42.00 7.43
N LEU A 7 -11.05 -42.10 8.53
CA LEU A 7 -10.30 -41.00 9.11
C LEU A 7 -9.23 -40.55 8.11
N ALA A 8 -9.20 -39.25 7.80
CA ALA A 8 -8.12 -38.65 7.02
C ALA A 8 -6.77 -38.89 7.75
N PRO A 9 -5.69 -39.23 7.02
CA PRO A 9 -4.39 -39.39 7.63
C PRO A 9 -3.94 -38.06 8.24
N LYS A 10 -3.76 -38.02 9.56
CA LYS A 10 -3.10 -36.91 10.24
C LYS A 10 -1.63 -36.89 9.80
N VAL A 11 -1.32 -36.07 8.80
CA VAL A 11 0.06 -35.74 8.48
C VAL A 11 0.55 -34.82 9.59
N ASN A 12 1.28 -35.37 10.55
CA ASN A 12 1.95 -34.59 11.58
C ASN A 12 3.17 -33.92 10.91
N ARG A 13 2.96 -32.76 10.29
CA ARG A 13 4.07 -31.94 9.80
C ARG A 13 4.61 -31.19 11.00
N ASN A 14 5.80 -31.57 11.45
CA ASN A 14 6.57 -30.74 12.37
C ASN A 14 6.92 -29.47 11.60
N TYR A 15 6.19 -28.39 11.86
CA TYR A 15 6.70 -27.05 11.60
C TYR A 15 7.78 -26.84 12.66
N ASP A 16 9.04 -27.11 12.32
CA ASP A 16 10.18 -26.68 13.13
C ASP A 16 10.21 -25.15 13.09
N HIS A 17 9.36 -24.53 13.91
CA HIS A 17 9.48 -23.14 14.25
C HIS A 17 10.80 -23.00 14.98
N HIS A 18 11.81 -22.47 14.29
CA HIS A 18 13.08 -22.10 14.90
C HIS A 18 12.79 -21.02 15.97
N LEU A 19 12.51 -21.47 17.19
CA LEU A 19 12.22 -20.62 18.37
C LEU A 19 13.30 -19.56 18.55
N ASP A 20 14.55 -19.89 18.21
CA ASP A 20 15.68 -18.96 18.26
C ASP A 20 15.52 -17.75 17.32
N ASN A 21 14.97 -17.95 16.12
CA ASN A 21 14.68 -16.86 15.19
C ASN A 21 13.50 -16.00 15.69
N GLN A 22 12.50 -16.60 16.33
CA GLN A 22 11.37 -15.84 16.89
C GLN A 22 11.80 -14.92 18.03
N VAL A 23 12.66 -15.41 18.94
CA VAL A 23 13.19 -14.60 20.05
C VAL A 23 14.13 -13.50 19.53
N PHE A 24 14.93 -13.77 18.50
CA PHE A 24 15.76 -12.75 17.85
C PHE A 24 14.91 -11.67 17.16
N ASN A 25 13.87 -12.07 16.41
CA ASN A 25 13.00 -11.13 15.68
C ASN A 25 12.14 -10.27 16.62
N GLN A 26 11.78 -10.75 17.81
CA GLN A 26 11.08 -9.95 18.82
C GLN A 26 11.89 -8.74 19.32
N ASN A 27 13.21 -8.77 19.17
CA ASN A 27 14.09 -7.66 19.55
C ASN A 27 14.32 -6.66 18.40
N LEU A 28 13.86 -6.99 17.18
CA LEU A 28 13.96 -6.10 16.03
C LEU A 28 12.74 -5.17 15.96
N GLN A 29 12.98 -3.96 15.49
CA GLN A 29 11.92 -3.00 15.21
C GLN A 29 11.01 -3.54 14.10
N GLU A 30 9.71 -3.50 14.29
CA GLU A 30 8.75 -3.97 13.29
C GLU A 30 8.65 -2.95 12.14
N ILE A 31 8.87 -3.41 10.91
CA ILE A 31 8.73 -2.57 9.71
C ILE A 31 7.75 -3.25 8.76
N LEU A 32 6.50 -2.80 8.83
CA LEU A 32 5.39 -3.36 8.05
C LEU A 32 5.28 -2.71 6.67
N ILE A 33 5.16 -3.56 5.66
CA ILE A 33 4.90 -3.13 4.28
C ILE A 33 3.65 -3.83 3.71
N PRO A 34 2.86 -3.13 2.88
CA PRO A 34 1.67 -3.69 2.27
C PRO A 34 2.03 -4.52 1.03
N ILE A 35 1.75 -5.81 1.04
CA ILE A 35 1.98 -6.72 -0.10
C ILE A 35 0.64 -7.02 -0.78
N ARG A 36 0.64 -7.07 -2.12
CA ARG A 36 -0.50 -7.54 -2.93
C ARG A 36 -0.12 -8.76 -3.75
N ILE A 37 -1.04 -9.70 -3.85
CA ILE A 37 -0.98 -10.83 -4.77
C ILE A 37 -2.10 -10.66 -5.77
N ASN A 38 -1.75 -10.60 -7.05
CA ASN A 38 -2.71 -10.62 -8.15
C ASN A 38 -2.32 -11.75 -9.10
N LEU A 39 -3.12 -12.81 -9.14
CA LEU A 39 -2.88 -13.99 -9.98
C LEU A 39 -4.08 -14.27 -10.87
N GLU A 40 -3.80 -14.74 -12.08
CA GLU A 40 -4.81 -15.30 -12.97
C GLU A 40 -4.72 -16.83 -12.91
N TYR A 41 -5.79 -17.47 -12.46
CA TYR A 41 -5.92 -18.93 -12.39
C TYR A 41 -7.14 -19.37 -13.19
N GLN A 42 -6.89 -20.02 -14.33
CA GLN A 42 -7.92 -20.42 -15.28
C GLN A 42 -8.76 -19.23 -15.78
N THR A 43 -10.00 -19.10 -15.30
CA THR A 43 -10.91 -17.99 -15.59
C THR A 43 -11.12 -17.05 -14.40
N ASN A 44 -10.55 -17.39 -13.25
CA ASN A 44 -10.68 -16.65 -12.01
C ASN A 44 -9.45 -15.78 -11.75
N LYS A 45 -9.68 -14.65 -11.09
CA LYS A 45 -8.61 -13.79 -10.56
C LYS A 45 -8.54 -13.99 -9.06
N ILE A 46 -7.33 -14.18 -8.55
CA ILE A 46 -7.04 -14.25 -7.12
C ILE A 46 -6.35 -12.94 -6.77
N ASN A 47 -7.07 -12.09 -6.04
CA ASN A 47 -6.57 -10.82 -5.54
C ASN A 47 -6.54 -10.91 -4.01
N ASP A 48 -5.35 -10.88 -3.44
CA ASP A 48 -5.15 -10.93 -1.99
C ASP A 48 -4.16 -9.85 -1.55
N TYR A 49 -4.20 -9.51 -0.26
CA TYR A 49 -3.35 -8.49 0.33
C TYR A 49 -3.06 -8.79 1.80
N PHE A 50 -1.86 -8.44 2.25
CA PHE A 50 -1.44 -8.63 3.63
C PHE A 50 -0.31 -7.67 3.99
N MET A 51 -0.01 -7.58 5.28
CA MET A 51 1.16 -6.85 5.78
C MET A 51 2.33 -7.82 5.93
N TRP A 52 3.52 -7.40 5.55
CA TRP A 52 4.76 -8.16 5.70
C TRP A 52 5.75 -7.38 6.56
N ASN A 53 6.33 -8.02 7.56
CA ASN A 53 7.41 -7.43 8.35
C ASN A 53 8.75 -7.70 7.65
N ILE A 54 9.43 -6.66 7.18
CA ILE A 54 10.73 -6.81 6.48
C ILE A 54 11.80 -7.42 7.40
N ASN A 55 11.74 -7.13 8.70
CA ASN A 55 12.72 -7.59 9.67
C ASN A 55 12.41 -8.99 10.20
N ASP A 56 11.29 -9.60 9.81
CA ASP A 56 10.94 -10.95 10.21
C ASP A 56 11.58 -11.99 9.28
N ASN A 57 12.57 -12.72 9.81
CA ASN A 57 13.24 -13.82 9.12
C ASN A 57 12.64 -15.20 9.44
N SER A 58 11.49 -15.27 10.14
CA SER A 58 10.88 -16.53 10.53
C SER A 58 10.16 -17.24 9.38
N ILE A 59 9.68 -16.48 8.39
CA ILE A 59 8.99 -16.98 7.21
C ILE A 59 9.63 -16.40 5.93
N THR A 60 9.99 -17.27 4.99
CA THR A 60 10.49 -16.83 3.68
C THR A 60 9.34 -16.64 2.70
N PRO A 61 9.47 -15.73 1.71
CA PRO A 61 8.47 -15.59 0.64
C PRO A 61 8.19 -16.90 -0.11
N GLU A 62 9.20 -17.77 -0.25
CA GLU A 62 9.04 -19.10 -0.85
C GLU A 62 8.15 -20.02 -0.02
N PHE A 63 8.35 -20.02 1.30
CA PHE A 63 7.56 -20.85 2.21
C PHE A 63 6.13 -20.32 2.33
N PHE A 64 5.96 -18.99 2.42
CA PHE A 64 4.65 -18.36 2.34
C PHE A 64 3.93 -18.73 1.04
N ALA A 65 4.61 -18.65 -0.12
CA ALA A 65 4.04 -19.01 -1.41
C ALA A 65 3.65 -20.49 -1.50
N GLU A 66 4.43 -21.39 -0.87
CA GLU A 66 4.10 -22.82 -0.77
C GLU A 66 2.80 -23.04 0.02
N LEU A 67 2.69 -22.42 1.20
CA LEU A 67 1.49 -22.48 2.04
C LEU A 67 0.28 -21.90 1.31
N PHE A 68 0.43 -20.73 0.69
CA PHE A 68 -0.62 -20.07 -0.09
C PHE A 68 -1.14 -20.96 -1.23
N CYS A 69 -0.23 -21.60 -1.98
CA CYS A 69 -0.63 -22.54 -3.02
C CYS A 69 -1.29 -23.79 -2.45
N GLN A 70 -0.86 -24.27 -1.28
CA GLN A 70 -1.45 -25.42 -0.63
C GLN A 70 -2.88 -25.13 -0.16
N ASP A 71 -3.11 -23.98 0.47
CA ASP A 71 -4.39 -23.58 1.05
C ASP A 71 -5.45 -23.33 -0.04
N LEU A 72 -5.03 -22.82 -1.20
CA LEU A 72 -5.89 -22.58 -2.36
C LEU A 72 -5.88 -23.73 -3.39
N GLU A 73 -5.21 -24.84 -3.08
CA GLU A 73 -5.07 -26.01 -3.96
C GLU A 73 -4.53 -25.68 -5.37
N LEU A 74 -3.63 -24.70 -5.45
CA LEU A 74 -2.99 -24.26 -6.69
C LEU A 74 -1.81 -25.16 -7.10
N PRO A 75 -1.55 -25.34 -8.41
CA PRO A 75 -0.36 -26.05 -8.89
C PRO A 75 0.95 -25.36 -8.44
N GLN A 76 1.58 -25.89 -7.40
CA GLN A 76 2.78 -25.29 -6.77
C GLN A 76 3.89 -24.99 -7.78
N ASN A 77 4.20 -25.93 -8.68
CA ASN A 77 5.26 -25.76 -9.69
C ASN A 77 5.08 -24.53 -10.60
N ALA A 78 3.83 -24.09 -10.81
CA ALA A 78 3.52 -22.95 -11.67
C ALA A 78 3.43 -21.65 -10.86
N TYR A 79 2.75 -21.67 -9.72
CA TYR A 79 2.36 -20.44 -9.01
C TYR A 79 3.30 -20.06 -7.85
N GLN A 80 3.91 -21.03 -7.18
CA GLN A 80 4.84 -20.77 -6.08
C GLN A 80 6.01 -19.85 -6.48
N PRO A 81 6.73 -20.06 -7.60
CA PRO A 81 7.81 -19.16 -8.01
C PRO A 81 7.27 -17.76 -8.38
N GLN A 82 6.11 -17.68 -9.02
CA GLN A 82 5.49 -16.41 -9.41
C GLN A 82 5.11 -15.57 -8.18
N ILE A 83 4.48 -16.18 -7.17
CA ILE A 83 4.10 -15.52 -5.92
C ILE A 83 5.34 -15.07 -5.16
N SER A 84 6.31 -15.97 -4.97
CA SER A 84 7.56 -15.66 -4.26
C SER A 84 8.31 -14.50 -4.93
N SER A 85 8.47 -14.53 -6.26
CA SER A 85 9.09 -13.42 -7.00
C SER A 85 8.30 -12.11 -6.87
N SER A 86 6.97 -12.16 -6.88
CA SER A 86 6.12 -10.98 -6.70
C SER A 86 6.26 -10.37 -5.30
N ILE A 87 6.30 -11.19 -4.26
CA ILE A 87 6.50 -10.74 -2.88
C ILE A 87 7.89 -10.12 -2.73
N LYS A 88 8.94 -10.79 -3.21
CA LYS A 88 10.33 -10.28 -3.15
C LYS A 88 10.49 -8.95 -3.86
N SER A 89 9.93 -8.81 -5.06
CA SER A 89 9.99 -7.55 -5.80
C SER A 89 9.32 -6.40 -5.03
N GLN A 90 8.20 -6.65 -4.36
CA GLN A 90 7.53 -5.65 -3.53
C GLN A 90 8.32 -5.35 -2.26
N ILE A 91 8.93 -6.37 -1.62
CA ILE A 91 9.84 -6.16 -0.48
C ILE A 91 10.99 -5.23 -0.89
N ASP A 92 11.65 -5.48 -2.01
CA ASP A 92 12.77 -4.66 -2.47
C ASP A 92 12.34 -3.21 -2.77
N GLU A 93 11.17 -3.02 -3.40
CA GLU A 93 10.60 -1.70 -3.69
C GLU A 93 10.28 -0.95 -2.38
N TYR A 94 9.56 -1.58 -1.45
CA TYR A 94 9.17 -0.93 -0.21
C TYR A 94 10.30 -0.79 0.81
N ASN A 95 11.32 -1.64 0.79
CA ASN A 95 12.47 -1.51 1.68
C ASN A 95 13.23 -0.19 1.43
N GLN A 96 13.36 0.20 0.15
CA GLN A 96 13.90 1.50 -0.21
C GLN A 96 13.04 2.64 0.37
N LEU A 97 11.71 2.49 0.34
CA LEU A 97 10.75 3.49 0.85
C LEU A 97 10.68 3.56 2.38
N ALA A 98 10.77 2.42 3.06
CA ALA A 98 10.69 2.31 4.51
C ALA A 98 11.96 2.83 5.20
N SER A 99 13.12 2.70 4.55
CA SER A 99 14.40 3.21 5.04
C SER A 99 14.52 4.74 5.00
N ILE A 100 13.53 5.42 4.44
CA ILE A 100 13.53 6.87 4.33
C ILE A 100 13.16 7.49 5.67
N ASN A 101 14.09 8.29 6.19
CA ASN A 101 13.86 9.16 7.31
C ASN A 101 13.45 10.54 6.79
N LEU A 102 12.26 10.99 7.18
CA LEU A 102 11.82 12.35 6.89
C LEU A 102 12.50 13.34 7.84
N PRO A 103 12.68 14.61 7.45
CA PRO A 103 13.20 15.63 8.35
C PRO A 103 12.23 15.84 9.52
N ASN A 104 12.70 15.62 10.75
CA ASN A 104 11.88 15.79 11.96
C ASN A 104 11.45 17.24 12.22
N ASP A 105 12.11 18.21 11.56
CA ASP A 105 11.90 19.64 11.77
C ASP A 105 10.73 20.21 10.94
N ILE A 106 10.14 19.42 10.04
CA ILE A 106 9.10 19.86 9.11
C ILE A 106 7.81 19.09 9.37
N ASP A 107 6.72 19.81 9.67
CA ASP A 107 5.38 19.25 9.69
C ASP A 107 4.95 18.88 8.26
N ILE A 108 4.96 17.59 7.94
CA ILE A 108 4.56 17.09 6.63
C ILE A 108 3.17 16.49 6.76
N GLN A 109 2.17 17.18 6.21
CA GLN A 109 0.77 16.79 6.31
C GLN A 109 0.16 16.61 4.93
N PHE A 110 -0.66 15.58 4.79
CA PHE A 110 -1.34 15.26 3.54
C PHE A 110 -2.83 15.07 3.77
N ILE A 111 -3.62 15.38 2.74
CA ILE A 111 -5.02 14.99 2.69
C ILE A 111 -5.08 13.63 2.00
N ILE A 112 -5.54 12.63 2.73
CA ILE A 112 -5.74 11.27 2.23
C ILE A 112 -7.21 11.12 1.85
N ASN A 113 -7.45 10.70 0.62
CA ASN A 113 -8.76 10.18 0.19
C ASN A 113 -8.64 8.65 0.15
N LEU A 114 -9.19 8.00 1.16
CA LEU A 114 -9.16 6.56 1.29
C LEU A 114 -10.41 5.97 0.65
N SER A 115 -10.25 4.90 -0.13
CA SER A 115 -11.36 4.17 -0.74
C SER A 115 -11.05 2.69 -0.70
N VAL A 116 -11.81 1.94 0.09
CA VAL A 116 -11.63 0.50 0.33
C VAL A 116 -12.91 -0.22 -0.08
N ASN A 117 -12.79 -1.14 -1.03
CA ASN A 117 -13.91 -1.97 -1.46
C ASN A 117 -13.70 -3.39 -0.96
N LEU A 118 -14.66 -3.91 -0.20
CA LEU A 118 -14.63 -5.27 0.32
C LEU A 118 -16.01 -5.91 0.10
N ASN A 119 -16.03 -7.02 -0.64
CA ASN A 119 -17.26 -7.66 -1.10
C ASN A 119 -18.19 -6.66 -1.82
N ASN A 120 -19.36 -6.40 -1.24
CA ASN A 120 -20.35 -5.45 -1.72
C ASN A 120 -20.39 -4.14 -0.91
N VAL A 121 -19.42 -3.91 -0.04
CA VAL A 121 -19.38 -2.74 0.84
C VAL A 121 -18.20 -1.86 0.43
N LEU A 122 -18.50 -0.60 0.13
CA LEU A 122 -17.52 0.42 -0.20
C LEU A 122 -17.38 1.39 0.98
N TYR A 123 -16.19 1.42 1.57
CA TYR A 123 -15.79 2.42 2.54
C TYR A 123 -15.02 3.55 1.84
N GLN A 124 -15.43 4.80 2.08
CA GLN A 124 -14.73 5.99 1.60
C GLN A 124 -14.57 6.99 2.72
N ASP A 125 -13.39 7.59 2.82
CA ASP A 125 -13.12 8.60 3.82
C ASP A 125 -12.09 9.61 3.33
N LYS A 126 -12.16 10.81 3.90
CA LYS A 126 -11.26 11.91 3.59
C LYS A 126 -10.80 12.56 4.88
N PHE A 127 -9.52 12.43 5.18
CA PHE A 127 -8.93 12.95 6.39
C PHE A 127 -7.54 13.53 6.15
N GLN A 128 -7.04 14.25 7.15
CA GLN A 128 -5.68 14.78 7.15
C GLN A 128 -4.81 13.83 7.95
N TRP A 129 -3.67 13.44 7.36
CA TRP A 129 -2.70 12.56 7.98
C TRP A 129 -1.37 13.31 8.14
N ASP A 130 -0.82 13.20 9.33
CA ASP A 130 0.48 13.78 9.66
C ASP A 130 1.57 12.73 9.53
N LEU A 131 2.61 13.05 8.76
CA LEU A 131 3.71 12.14 8.44
C LEU A 131 4.95 12.41 9.31
N SER A 132 5.05 13.60 9.92
CA SER A 132 6.17 13.97 10.80
C SER A 132 6.13 13.22 12.14
N SER A 133 4.93 12.98 12.66
CA SER A 133 4.70 12.16 13.85
C SER A 133 4.79 10.66 13.59
N ASN A 134 4.85 10.23 12.32
CA ASN A 134 4.86 8.82 11.93
C ASN A 134 6.25 8.29 11.58
N ASN A 135 7.08 8.11 12.60
CA ASN A 135 8.05 7.02 12.53
C ASN A 135 7.24 5.72 12.53
N ILE A 136 6.93 5.21 11.33
CA ILE A 136 6.35 3.87 11.09
C ILE A 136 7.10 2.79 11.87
N ASN A 137 8.35 3.08 12.20
CA ASN A 137 9.23 2.17 12.90
C ASN A 137 9.00 2.21 14.44
N ASN A 138 8.37 3.25 15.01
CA ASN A 138 8.14 3.35 16.46
C ASN A 138 6.84 2.64 16.92
N ASN A 139 6.59 1.43 16.42
CA ASN A 139 5.43 0.59 16.76
C ASN A 139 5.41 0.07 18.23
N LEU A 140 6.24 0.60 19.14
CA LEU A 140 6.13 0.30 20.57
C LEU A 140 5.20 1.28 21.27
N ILE A 141 3.90 1.18 21.00
CA ILE A 141 2.87 1.66 21.93
C ILE A 141 1.78 0.60 22.03
N TYR A 142 2.08 -0.48 22.76
CA TYR A 142 1.04 -1.34 23.31
C TYR A 142 0.45 -0.67 24.55
N TYR A 143 -0.89 -0.52 24.55
CA TYR A 143 -1.86 -0.87 25.61
C TYR A 143 -1.40 -0.87 27.10
N ASN A 144 -0.46 -0.04 27.50
CA ASN A 144 -0.23 0.25 28.90
C ASN A 144 -1.17 1.38 29.26
N ASN A 145 -2.16 1.06 30.09
CA ASN A 145 -2.91 2.00 30.92
C ASN A 145 -1.97 2.74 31.91
N SER A 146 -0.87 3.34 31.42
CA SER A 146 -0.12 4.35 32.14
C SER A 146 -0.65 5.69 31.64
N LYS A 147 -1.47 6.34 32.46
CA LYS A 147 -2.03 7.68 32.25
C LYS A 147 -0.97 8.80 32.10
N ASN A 148 0.29 8.47 31.91
CA ASN A 148 1.39 9.40 31.79
C ASN A 148 2.34 8.85 30.72
N ASP A 149 2.20 9.30 29.47
CA ASP A 149 3.30 9.61 28.53
C ASP A 149 2.69 10.13 27.20
N ASN A 150 3.00 11.38 26.87
CA ASN A 150 2.31 12.22 25.87
C ASN A 150 2.62 11.90 24.39
N ASN A 151 2.85 10.63 24.03
CA ASN A 151 3.15 10.27 22.64
C ASN A 151 2.21 9.17 22.13
N ASP A 152 0.89 9.36 22.26
CA ASP A 152 -0.12 8.50 21.62
C ASP A 152 -0.04 8.65 20.08
N GLN A 153 0.91 7.95 19.45
CA GLN A 153 1.07 7.96 18.01
C GLN A 153 -0.02 7.09 17.38
N LEU A 154 -0.90 7.72 16.59
CA LEU A 154 -1.97 7.03 15.88
C LEU A 154 -1.39 6.18 14.74
N THR A 155 -1.26 4.87 14.96
CA THR A 155 -0.84 3.95 13.90
C THR A 155 -1.99 3.69 12.90
N PRO A 156 -1.69 3.35 11.63
CA PRO A 156 -2.70 2.94 10.66
C PRO A 156 -3.61 1.80 11.15
N GLU A 157 -3.06 0.89 11.97
CA GLU A 157 -3.80 -0.24 12.54
C GLU A 157 -4.80 0.23 13.61
N LEU A 158 -4.37 1.13 14.49
CA LEU A 158 -5.23 1.71 15.51
C LEU A 158 -6.34 2.55 14.87
N PHE A 159 -6.00 3.36 13.86
CA PHE A 159 -6.96 4.10 13.06
C PHE A 159 -8.00 3.16 12.44
N SER A 160 -7.57 2.10 11.76
CA SER A 160 -8.46 1.13 11.11
C SER A 160 -9.38 0.43 12.09
N LYS A 161 -8.88 0.09 13.28
CA LYS A 161 -9.68 -0.50 14.37
C LYS A 161 -10.75 0.46 14.88
N ILE A 162 -10.39 1.72 15.14
CA ILE A 162 -11.34 2.74 15.60
C ILE A 162 -12.42 2.96 14.54
N VAL A 163 -12.05 3.16 13.28
CA VAL A 163 -12.98 3.33 12.16
C VAL A 163 -13.94 2.15 12.04
N ALA A 164 -13.43 0.92 12.11
CA ALA A 164 -14.27 -0.27 12.01
C ALA A 164 -15.26 -0.38 13.18
N MET A 165 -14.83 -0.02 14.40
CA MET A 165 -15.71 0.00 15.58
C MET A 165 -16.77 1.10 15.50
N ASP A 166 -16.39 2.32 15.14
CA ASP A 166 -17.29 3.48 15.09
C ASP A 166 -18.38 3.32 14.01
N LEU A 167 -18.03 2.71 12.87
CA LEU A 167 -18.94 2.49 11.74
C LEU A 167 -19.65 1.13 11.79
N GLY A 168 -19.29 0.25 12.72
CA GLY A 168 -19.84 -1.11 12.80
C GLY A 168 -19.51 -1.98 11.59
N LEU A 169 -18.32 -1.81 11.00
CA LEU A 169 -17.85 -2.59 9.87
C LEU A 169 -17.40 -3.99 10.32
N SER A 170 -17.32 -4.93 9.37
CA SER A 170 -16.77 -6.26 9.66
C SER A 170 -15.27 -6.17 9.99
N ASN A 171 -14.76 -7.11 10.77
CA ASN A 171 -13.34 -7.15 11.12
C ASN A 171 -12.41 -7.32 9.91
N GLU A 172 -12.93 -7.75 8.75
CA GLU A 172 -12.20 -7.84 7.49
C GLU A 172 -11.80 -6.45 6.94
N PHE A 173 -12.54 -5.40 7.32
CA PHE A 173 -12.18 -4.03 6.97
C PHE A 173 -10.92 -3.53 7.70
N ILE A 174 -10.61 -4.06 8.88
CA ILE A 174 -9.44 -3.64 9.66
C ILE A 174 -8.14 -3.86 8.85
N PRO A 175 -7.82 -5.08 8.35
CA PRO A 175 -6.64 -5.28 7.52
C PRO A 175 -6.77 -4.57 6.16
N ALA A 176 -7.98 -4.45 5.59
CA ALA A 176 -8.21 -3.77 4.31
C ALA A 176 -7.85 -2.28 4.34
N ILE A 177 -8.31 -1.59 5.37
CA ILE A 177 -8.04 -0.16 5.61
C ILE A 177 -6.57 0.02 5.96
N THR A 178 -6.03 -0.82 6.86
CA THR A 178 -4.62 -0.78 7.26
C THR A 178 -3.72 -0.89 6.03
N HIS A 179 -3.91 -1.92 5.20
CA HIS A 179 -3.13 -2.16 3.99
C HIS A 179 -3.16 -0.97 3.03
N SER A 180 -4.37 -0.48 2.72
CA SER A 180 -4.57 0.64 1.80
C SER A 180 -3.94 1.93 2.32
N LEU A 181 -4.01 2.16 3.63
CA LEU A 181 -3.44 3.33 4.28
C LEU A 181 -1.91 3.28 4.28
N TYR A 182 -1.30 2.12 4.57
CA TYR A 182 0.15 1.93 4.45
C TYR A 182 0.67 2.19 3.04
N GLU A 183 -0.04 1.73 2.01
CA GLU A 183 0.34 1.95 0.61
C GLU A 183 0.35 3.44 0.27
N ILE A 184 -0.70 4.18 0.68
CA ILE A 184 -0.78 5.62 0.48
C ILE A 184 0.33 6.33 1.25
N ILE A 185 0.58 5.97 2.52
CA ILE A 185 1.61 6.59 3.34
C ILE A 185 3.01 6.40 2.73
N LEU A 186 3.36 5.18 2.31
CA LEU A 186 4.67 4.91 1.69
C LEU A 186 4.85 5.67 0.37
N LYS A 187 3.78 5.79 -0.42
CA LYS A 187 3.79 6.62 -1.63
C LYS A 187 3.99 8.10 -1.30
N LEU A 188 3.29 8.63 -0.30
CA LEU A 188 3.45 10.02 0.13
C LEU A 188 4.85 10.28 0.71
N LYS A 189 5.46 9.31 1.39
CA LYS A 189 6.88 9.38 1.81
C LYS A 189 7.80 9.55 0.62
N LYS A 190 7.60 8.77 -0.44
CA LYS A 190 8.36 8.90 -1.70
C LYS A 190 8.19 10.30 -2.31
N ASP A 191 6.94 10.72 -2.50
CA ASP A 191 6.60 12.01 -3.09
C ASP A 191 7.20 13.19 -2.30
N SER A 192 7.29 13.06 -0.96
CA SER A 192 7.89 14.06 -0.08
C SER A 192 9.39 14.27 -0.34
N ILE A 193 10.13 13.21 -0.63
CA ILE A 193 11.57 13.28 -0.92
C ILE A 193 11.83 13.82 -2.31
N ASP A 194 10.99 13.39 -3.27
CA ASP A 194 11.06 13.85 -4.65
C ASP A 194 10.71 15.34 -4.79
N GLY A 195 10.36 16.00 -3.67
CA GLY A 195 10.15 17.45 -3.57
C GLY A 195 8.70 17.88 -3.79
N TYR A 196 7.77 16.93 -3.89
CA TYR A 196 6.34 17.19 -4.08
C TYR A 196 5.63 17.44 -2.74
N ILE A 197 6.24 18.23 -1.85
CA ILE A 197 5.59 18.65 -0.60
C ILE A 197 4.59 19.76 -0.95
N PRO A 198 3.29 19.60 -0.67
CA PRO A 198 2.30 20.64 -0.95
C PRO A 198 2.61 21.88 -0.12
N GLN A 199 2.94 23.00 -0.78
CA GLN A 199 3.15 24.28 -0.09
C GLN A 199 1.85 24.82 0.53
N TYR A 200 0.71 24.47 -0.07
CA TYR A 200 -0.61 24.81 0.41
C TYR A 200 -1.45 23.54 0.51
N LEU A 201 -1.94 23.26 1.72
CA LEU A 201 -2.87 22.17 1.96
C LEU A 201 -4.29 22.74 2.04
N PRO A 202 -5.19 22.47 1.08
CA PRO A 202 -6.57 22.95 1.09
C PRO A 202 -7.40 22.15 2.11
N ASN A 203 -7.05 22.34 3.38
CA ASN A 203 -7.58 21.58 4.51
C ASN A 203 -8.92 22.17 5.01
N LEU A 204 -9.43 23.25 4.39
CA LEU A 204 -10.68 23.94 4.74
C LEU A 204 -10.80 24.26 6.24
N ALA A 205 -9.68 24.43 6.94
CA ALA A 205 -9.70 24.73 8.36
C ALA A 205 -10.07 26.20 8.61
N VAL A 206 -10.84 26.42 9.66
CA VAL A 206 -11.24 27.75 10.15
C VAL A 206 -9.99 28.62 10.40
N HIS A 207 -9.97 29.83 9.83
CA HIS A 207 -8.84 30.79 9.90
C HIS A 207 -7.50 30.29 9.34
N GLY A 208 -7.49 29.29 8.45
CA GLY A 208 -6.25 28.79 7.85
C GLY A 208 -5.33 28.07 8.84
N SER A 209 -5.88 27.57 9.95
CA SER A 209 -5.12 26.76 10.90
C SER A 209 -4.67 25.44 10.24
N LYS A 210 -3.52 24.89 10.67
CA LYS A 210 -3.06 23.58 10.18
C LYS A 210 -4.02 22.45 10.58
N ASN A 211 -4.53 22.53 11.82
CA ASN A 211 -5.48 21.61 12.41
C ASN A 211 -6.67 22.40 12.96
N GLY A 212 -7.89 21.88 12.82
CA GLY A 212 -9.07 22.54 13.36
C GLY A 212 -10.37 22.07 12.72
N ILE A 213 -11.47 22.67 13.20
CA ILE A 213 -12.81 22.46 12.64
C ILE A 213 -12.79 22.86 11.16
N ARG A 214 -13.36 22.02 10.32
CA ARG A 214 -13.50 22.26 8.88
C ARG A 214 -14.66 23.23 8.66
N PHE A 215 -14.41 24.31 7.95
CA PHE A 215 -15.44 25.25 7.52
C PHE A 215 -15.68 25.09 6.03
N ASP A 216 -16.80 24.46 5.71
CA ASP A 216 -17.33 24.37 4.36
C ASP A 216 -18.76 24.92 4.40
N PRO A 217 -18.99 26.16 3.91
CA PRO A 217 -20.30 26.81 4.01
C PRO A 217 -21.36 26.16 3.11
N GLU A 218 -20.98 25.37 2.10
CA GLU A 218 -21.91 24.74 1.17
C GLU A 218 -22.33 23.35 1.66
N ASN A 219 -21.37 22.48 1.95
CA ASN A 219 -21.65 21.08 2.30
C ASN A 219 -21.50 20.78 3.80
N LEU A 220 -21.25 21.79 4.64
CA LEU A 220 -21.09 21.65 6.10
C LEU A 220 -20.04 20.57 6.48
N GLY A 221 -19.05 20.35 5.62
CA GLY A 221 -18.01 19.35 5.84
C GLY A 221 -18.41 17.91 5.55
N ALA A 222 -19.58 17.65 4.95
CA ALA A 222 -20.06 16.30 4.63
C ALA A 222 -19.09 15.46 3.75
N ASN A 223 -18.17 16.13 3.05
CA ASN A 223 -17.13 15.49 2.24
C ASN A 223 -15.91 14.99 3.05
N TRP A 224 -15.81 15.35 4.34
CA TRP A 224 -14.75 14.93 5.27
C TRP A 224 -15.22 13.86 6.25
N GLY A 225 -16.48 13.45 6.16
CA GLY A 225 -17.00 12.34 6.95
C GLY A 225 -16.81 11.00 6.22
N PRO A 226 -16.62 9.90 6.96
CA PRO A 226 -16.62 8.57 6.39
C PRO A 226 -17.99 8.23 5.79
N LYS A 227 -17.97 7.50 4.68
CA LYS A 227 -19.14 7.03 3.95
C LYS A 227 -19.02 5.53 3.73
N VAL A 228 -20.11 4.81 4.01
CA VAL A 228 -20.23 3.38 3.77
C VAL A 228 -21.41 3.17 2.83
N GLU A 229 -21.12 2.64 1.64
CA GLU A 229 -22.12 2.39 0.60
C GLU A 229 -22.20 0.89 0.31
N LEU A 230 -23.43 0.39 0.13
CA LEU A 230 -23.65 -0.95 -0.39
C LEU A 230 -23.72 -0.88 -1.91
N LEU A 231 -22.83 -1.60 -2.58
CA LEU A 231 -22.75 -1.67 -4.02
C LEU A 231 -23.43 -2.94 -4.54
N SER A 232 -24.17 -2.79 -5.63
CA SER A 232 -24.64 -3.94 -6.41
C SER A 232 -23.50 -4.57 -7.23
N GLN A 233 -23.66 -5.84 -7.61
CA GLN A 233 -22.69 -6.56 -8.46
C GLN A 233 -22.35 -5.77 -9.74
N TRP A 234 -23.35 -5.15 -10.35
CA TRP A 234 -23.16 -4.34 -11.55
C TRP A 234 -22.35 -3.06 -11.29
N GLU A 235 -22.57 -2.39 -10.16
CA GLU A 235 -21.79 -1.20 -9.78
C GLU A 235 -20.34 -1.54 -9.47
N ILE A 236 -20.11 -2.71 -8.85
CA ILE A 236 -18.77 -3.24 -8.57
C ILE A 236 -18.05 -3.50 -9.90
N GLU A 237 -18.67 -4.26 -10.81
CA GLU A 237 -18.08 -4.60 -12.10
C GLU A 237 -17.82 -3.35 -12.95
N LYS A 238 -18.78 -2.42 -13.00
CA LYS A 238 -18.61 -1.13 -13.72
C LYS A 238 -17.42 -0.34 -13.16
N ARG A 239 -17.30 -0.25 -11.83
CA ARG A 239 -16.18 0.45 -11.17
C ARG A 239 -14.85 -0.27 -11.39
N GLU A 240 -14.85 -1.59 -11.42
CA GLU A 240 -13.64 -2.36 -11.72
C GLU A 240 -13.15 -2.13 -13.15
N ILE A 241 -14.06 -2.16 -14.12
CA ILE A 241 -13.77 -1.85 -15.52
C ILE A 241 -13.23 -0.41 -15.65
N GLU A 242 -13.81 0.55 -14.94
CA GLU A 242 -13.36 1.94 -14.97
C GLU A 242 -11.97 2.11 -14.32
N ARG A 243 -11.73 1.47 -13.18
CA ARG A 243 -10.42 1.43 -12.52
C ARG A 243 -9.36 0.83 -13.42
N GLU A 244 -9.67 -0.29 -14.07
CA GLU A 244 -8.76 -0.95 -15.00
C GLU A 244 -8.46 -0.07 -16.21
N ARG A 245 -9.48 0.60 -16.78
CA ARG A 245 -9.30 1.56 -17.87
C ARG A 245 -8.41 2.73 -17.45
N ASN A 246 -8.60 3.27 -16.25
CA ASN A 246 -7.78 4.36 -15.71
C ASN A 246 -6.34 3.89 -15.49
N LEU A 247 -6.13 2.70 -14.94
CA LEU A 247 -4.79 2.11 -14.79
C LEU A 247 -4.10 1.95 -16.15
N ARG A 248 -4.80 1.48 -17.18
CA ARG A 248 -4.26 1.36 -18.55
C ARG A 248 -3.99 2.73 -19.21
N ARG A 249 -4.73 3.79 -18.84
CA ARG A 249 -4.42 5.17 -19.26
C ARG A 249 -3.14 5.65 -18.59
N LEU A 250 -3.06 5.53 -17.26
CA LEU A 250 -1.91 5.96 -16.48
C LEU A 250 -0.61 5.26 -16.93
N LYS A 251 -0.66 3.95 -17.19
CA LYS A 251 0.48 3.19 -17.74
C LYS A 251 0.92 3.67 -19.12
N ARG A 252 -0.03 4.08 -19.98
CA ARG A 252 0.32 4.62 -21.30
C ARG A 252 0.91 6.02 -21.19
N ASP A 253 0.41 6.83 -20.27
CA ASP A 253 0.94 8.18 -20.03
C ASP A 253 2.34 8.10 -19.41
N SER A 254 2.59 7.19 -18.47
CA SER A 254 3.95 6.99 -17.91
C SER A 254 4.97 6.59 -18.99
N ILE A 255 4.60 5.66 -19.89
CA ILE A 255 5.47 5.27 -21.02
C ILE A 255 5.70 6.43 -22.00
N ARG A 256 4.70 7.29 -22.21
CA ARG A 256 4.85 8.49 -23.04
C ARG A 256 5.81 9.50 -22.43
N PHE A 257 5.69 9.78 -21.13
CA PHE A 257 6.63 10.64 -20.42
C PHE A 257 8.07 10.11 -20.48
N ASP A 258 8.28 8.80 -20.37
CA ASP A 258 9.59 8.19 -20.54
C ASP A 258 10.13 8.33 -21.97
N ASN A 259 9.27 8.15 -22.99
CA ASN A 259 9.64 8.33 -24.40
C ASN A 259 9.91 9.79 -24.78
N ASP A 260 9.21 10.75 -24.20
CA ASP A 260 9.44 12.18 -24.42
C ASP A 260 10.76 12.64 -23.77
N ASN A 261 11.11 12.09 -22.61
CA ASN A 261 12.42 12.28 -21.99
C ASN A 261 13.55 11.64 -22.83
N ALA A 262 13.33 10.44 -23.38
CA ALA A 262 14.29 9.78 -24.27
C ALA A 262 14.46 10.51 -25.62
N THR A 263 13.38 11.06 -26.19
CA THR A 263 13.44 11.86 -27.43
C THR A 263 14.04 13.24 -27.22
N THR A 264 13.89 13.84 -26.04
CA THR A 264 14.57 15.10 -25.68
C THR A 264 16.08 14.91 -25.48
N MET A 265 16.51 13.77 -24.93
CA MET A 265 17.93 13.39 -24.84
C MET A 265 18.56 13.06 -26.21
N THR A 266 17.82 12.43 -27.12
CA THR A 266 18.31 12.12 -28.49
C THR A 266 18.30 13.34 -29.41
N ARG A 267 17.37 14.30 -29.25
CA ARG A 267 17.42 15.59 -29.95
C ARG A 267 18.63 16.45 -29.58
N ARG A 268 19.23 16.24 -28.39
CA ARG A 268 20.49 16.91 -28.00
C ARG A 268 21.75 16.25 -28.59
N ARG A 269 21.67 15.04 -29.15
CA ARG A 269 22.83 14.31 -29.72
C ARG A 269 22.97 14.37 -31.24
N ASN A 270 22.03 14.98 -31.96
CA ASN A 270 22.07 15.07 -33.43
C ASN A 270 21.79 16.49 -33.93
N ARG A 271 22.54 17.49 -33.46
CA ARG A 271 22.70 18.73 -34.23
C ARG A 271 23.89 18.54 -35.17
N ARG A 272 23.62 18.18 -36.42
CA ARG A 272 24.62 18.32 -37.50
C ARG A 272 24.59 19.76 -37.97
N ARG A 273 25.74 20.44 -37.98
CA ARG A 273 25.88 21.75 -38.62
C ARG A 273 26.35 21.51 -40.05
N TYR A 274 25.68 22.13 -41.02
CA TYR A 274 26.10 22.10 -42.41
C TYR A 274 27.31 23.03 -42.58
N ASP A 275 28.43 22.52 -43.08
CA ASP A 275 29.62 23.32 -43.37
C ASP A 275 29.59 23.74 -44.84
N GLU A 276 29.37 25.03 -45.10
CA GLU A 276 29.17 25.58 -46.45
C GLU A 276 30.47 25.57 -47.29
N LEU A 277 31.64 25.40 -46.67
CA LEU A 277 32.94 25.36 -47.36
C LEU A 277 33.28 23.97 -47.93
N GLU A 278 32.89 22.90 -47.23
CA GLU A 278 33.18 21.51 -47.65
C GLU A 278 31.96 20.79 -48.25
N GLY A 279 30.75 21.36 -48.16
CA GLY A 279 29.54 20.77 -48.73
C GLY A 279 29.11 19.45 -48.08
N THR A 280 29.56 19.18 -46.85
CA THR A 280 29.21 17.96 -46.11
C THR A 280 28.65 18.29 -44.72
N TRP A 281 27.86 17.35 -44.18
CA TRP A 281 27.27 17.48 -42.85
C TRP A 281 28.24 16.96 -41.81
N VAL A 282 28.66 17.82 -40.87
CA VAL A 282 29.55 17.43 -39.77
C VAL A 282 28.74 17.22 -38.50
N ASN A 283 29.02 16.13 -37.78
CA ASN A 283 28.48 15.91 -36.44
C ASN A 283 29.13 16.92 -35.48
N ILE A 284 28.32 17.61 -34.66
CA ILE A 284 28.87 18.35 -33.51
C ILE A 284 29.27 17.36 -32.43
#